data_AF-A0A660U4P8-F1
#
_entry.id   AF-A0A660U4P8-F1
#
_cell.length_a   1.000
_cell.length_b   1.000
_cell.length_c   1.000
_cell.angle_alpha   90.00
_cell.angle_beta   90.00
_cell.angle_gamma   90.00
#
_symmetry.space_group_name_H-M   'P 1'
#
loop_
_entity.id
_entity.type
_entity.pdbx_description
1 polymer ?
#
loop_
_entity_poly.entity_id
_entity_poly.type
_entity_poly.pdbx_seq_one_letter_code
_entity_poly.pdbx_strand_id
1 'polypeptide(L)' 'MKPIIICGYSNTGKTSFIERLIKSIKSKGKTVAVIKHIDISHKPKLDDSDTSRYLKAGAELSIGFGGDYLLRYEKNIEK' A
#
# COMPACT_ATOMS: atom_id res chain seq x y z
N MET A 1 4.56 16.73 4.92
CA MET A 1 4.01 15.53 4.24
C MET A 1 3.33 15.96 2.94
N LYS A 2 3.47 15.22 1.83
CA LYS A 2 2.83 15.55 0.54
C LYS A 2 1.96 14.37 0.07
N PRO A 3 0.61 14.45 0.16
CA PRO A 3 -0.26 13.35 -0.25
C PRO A 3 -0.36 13.27 -1.77
N ILE A 4 -0.43 12.05 -2.31
CA ILE A 4 -0.77 11.76 -3.70
C ILE A 4 -1.96 10.82 -3.68
N ILE A 5 -3.07 11.23 -4.29
CA ILE A 5 -4.32 10.45 -4.33
C ILE A 5 -4.41 9.75 -5.68
N ILE A 6 -4.62 8.44 -5.67
CA ILE A 6 -4.73 7.61 -6.87
C ILE A 6 -6.08 6.89 -6.81
N CYS A 7 -6.98 7.22 -7.74
CA CYS A 7 -8.33 6.68 -7.84
C CYS A 7 -8.57 6.05 -9.22
N GLY A 8 -9.58 5.18 -9.33
CA GLY A 8 -10.00 4.57 -10.59
C GLY A 8 -10.63 3.20 -10.40
N TYR A 9 -11.30 2.70 -11.45
CA TYR A 9 -11.99 1.40 -11.43
C TYR A 9 -11.07 0.22 -11.14
N SER A 10 -11.62 -0.89 -10.64
CA SER A 10 -10.85 -2.12 -10.42
C SER A 10 -10.15 -2.56 -11.71
N ASN A 11 -8.98 -3.20 -11.57
CA ASN A 11 -8.19 -3.73 -12.68
C ASN A 11 -7.69 -2.71 -13.74
N THR A 12 -7.63 -1.41 -13.43
CA THR A 12 -7.04 -0.37 -14.32
C THR A 12 -5.52 -0.17 -14.13
N GLY A 13 -4.85 -1.08 -13.40
CA GLY A 13 -3.41 -1.00 -13.17
C GLY A 13 -2.96 -0.11 -11.98
N LYS A 14 -3.89 0.36 -11.14
CA LYS A 14 -3.57 1.19 -9.95
C LYS A 14 -2.50 0.57 -9.06
N THR A 15 -2.65 -0.71 -8.69
CA THR A 15 -1.68 -1.39 -7.83
C THR A 15 -0.29 -1.39 -8.48
N SER A 16 -0.20 -1.77 -9.75
CA SER A 16 1.07 -1.80 -10.49
C SER A 16 1.70 -0.41 -10.62
N PHE A 17 0.89 0.63 -10.82
CA PHE A 17 1.35 2.01 -10.83
C PHE A 17 1.92 2.44 -9.47
N ILE A 18 1.19 2.16 -8.39
CA ILE A 18 1.61 2.47 -7.02
C ILE A 18 2.94 1.76 -6.67
N GLU A 19 3.10 0.48 -7.01
CA GLU A 19 4.36 -0.25 -6.80
C GLU A 19 5.56 0.42 -7.49
N ARG A 20 5.39 0.83 -8.76
CA ARG A 20 6.44 1.53 -9.52
C ARG A 20 6.73 2.91 -8.95
N LEU A 21 5.70 3.60 -8.46
CA LEU A 21 5.85 4.89 -7.81
C LEU A 21 6.64 4.75 -6.49
N ILE A 22 6.31 3.78 -5.66
CA ILE A 22 7.04 3.48 -4.42
C ILE A 22 8.51 3.24 -4.73
N LYS A 23 8.83 2.31 -5.66
CA LYS A 23 10.22 2.02 -6.07
C LYS A 23 10.96 3.28 -6.53
N SER A 24 10.29 4.15 -7.29
CA SER A 24 10.85 5.41 -7.79
C SER A 24 11.05 6.48 -6.71
N ILE A 25 10.24 6.48 -5.64
CA ILE A 25 10.42 7.35 -4.48
C ILE A 25 11.59 6.81 -3.62
N LYS A 26 11.64 5.49 -3.42
CA LYS A 26 12.70 4.81 -2.68
C LYS A 26 14.07 4.98 -3.32
N SER A 27 14.18 4.89 -4.65
CA SER A 27 15.44 5.12 -5.36
C SER A 27 16.00 6.54 -5.20
N LYS A 28 15.16 7.50 -4.79
CA LYS A 28 15.54 8.88 -4.49
C LYS A 28 15.87 9.11 -3.00
N GLY A 29 16.05 8.05 -2.22
CA GLY A 29 16.39 8.11 -0.79
C GLY A 29 15.25 8.62 0.10
N LYS A 30 14.00 8.60 -0.38
CA LYS A 30 12.83 9.07 0.37
C LYS A 30 12.05 7.91 0.97
N THR A 31 11.21 8.21 1.96
CA THR A 31 10.25 7.27 2.56
C THR A 31 8.85 7.49 1.99
N VAL A 32 8.02 6.45 2.03
CA VAL A 32 6.64 6.46 1.55
C VAL A 32 5.80 5.48 2.37
N ALA A 33 4.64 5.97 2.81
CA ALA A 33 3.57 5.14 3.35
C ALA A 33 2.41 5.07 2.34
N VAL A 34 1.70 3.95 2.33
CA VAL A 34 0.50 3.77 1.50
C VAL A 34 -0.71 3.58 2.39
N ILE A 35 -1.80 4.28 2.08
CA ILE A 35 -3.09 4.11 2.73
C ILE A 35 -4.09 3.75 1.64
N LYS A 36 -4.81 2.64 1.80
CA LYS A 36 -5.75 2.10 0.82
C LYS A 36 -7.13 1.89 1.46
N HIS A 37 -8.17 2.34 0.77
CA HIS A 37 -9.56 1.94 1.07
C HIS A 37 -9.82 0.51 0.58
N ILE A 38 -10.38 -0.34 1.44
CA ILE A 38 -10.66 -1.76 1.16
C ILE A 38 -12.16 -2.00 1.26
N ASP A 39 -12.72 -2.68 0.25
CA ASP A 39 -14.12 -3.12 0.30
C ASP A 39 -14.31 -4.27 1.28
N ILE A 40 -15.18 -4.05 2.27
CA ILE A 40 -15.48 -4.95 3.40
C ILE A 40 -16.18 -6.23 2.95
N SER A 41 -16.74 -6.25 1.73
CA SER A 41 -17.44 -7.42 1.16
C SER A 41 -16.53 -8.64 1.00
N HIS A 42 -15.21 -8.46 1.02
CA HIS A 42 -14.23 -9.53 0.98
C HIS A 42 -13.34 -9.44 2.21
N LYS A 43 -13.46 -10.40 3.12
CA LYS A 43 -12.58 -10.53 4.29
C LYS A 43 -11.11 -10.42 3.82
N PRO A 44 -10.31 -9.47 4.34
CA PRO A 44 -8.96 -9.26 3.83
C PRO A 44 -8.13 -10.53 3.99
N LYS A 45 -7.75 -11.16 2.86
CA LYS A 45 -6.82 -12.30 2.87
C LYS A 45 -5.41 -11.74 3.08
N LEU A 46 -4.77 -12.12 4.19
CA LEU A 46 -3.47 -11.61 4.63
C LEU A 46 -2.34 -11.85 3.61
N ASP A 47 -2.35 -12.98 2.91
CA ASP A 47 -1.15 -13.47 2.21
C ASP A 47 -0.98 -13.01 0.75
N ASP A 48 -1.99 -12.36 0.13
CA ASP A 48 -1.90 -11.87 -1.26
C ASP A 48 -2.60 -10.52 -1.48
N SER A 49 -2.57 -9.67 -0.44
CA SER A 49 -3.18 -8.34 -0.50
C SER A 49 -2.22 -7.30 -1.10
N ASP A 50 -2.80 -6.28 -1.76
CA ASP A 50 -2.07 -5.08 -2.24
C ASP A 50 -1.14 -4.50 -1.16
N THR A 51 -1.51 -4.65 0.11
CA THR A 51 -0.72 -4.24 1.26
C THR A 51 0.67 -4.89 1.32
N SER A 52 0.75 -6.21 1.14
CA SER A 52 2.02 -6.96 1.08
C SER A 52 2.86 -6.54 -0.11
N ARG A 53 2.20 -6.32 -1.27
CA ARG A 53 2.84 -5.82 -2.49
C ARG A 53 3.50 -4.46 -2.29
N TYR A 54 2.85 -3.52 -1.60
CA TYR A 54 3.42 -2.20 -1.32
C TYR A 54 4.62 -2.25 -0.37
N LEU A 55 4.58 -3.10 0.66
CA LEU A 55 5.74 -3.32 1.52
C LEU A 55 6.92 -3.93 0.77
N LYS A 56 6.68 -4.94 -0.07
CA LYS A 56 7.71 -5.55 -0.95
C LYS A 56 8.27 -4.54 -1.95
N ALA A 57 7.47 -3.58 -2.42
CA ALA A 57 7.94 -2.50 -3.28
C ALA A 57 8.84 -1.49 -2.54
N GLY A 58 8.85 -1.53 -1.21
CA GLY A 58 9.75 -0.75 -0.35
C GLY A 58 9.07 0.33 0.49
N ALA A 59 7.74 0.37 0.55
CA ALA A 59 7.04 1.25 1.50
C ALA A 59 7.37 0.86 2.94
N GLU A 60 7.53 1.85 3.82
CA GLU A 60 7.77 1.62 5.25
C GLU A 60 6.53 1.10 5.96
N LEU A 61 5.37 1.58 5.52
CA LEU A 61 4.07 1.38 6.14
C LEU A 61 3.01 1.23 5.06
N SER A 62 2.11 0.27 5.24
CA SER A 62 0.97 0.06 4.39
C SER A 62 -0.27 -0.20 5.24
N ILE A 63 -1.29 0.65 5.06
CA ILE A 63 -2.53 0.64 5.83
C ILE A 63 -3.69 0.33 4.89
N GLY A 64 -4.48 -0.68 5.25
CA GLY A 64 -5.80 -0.92 4.71
C GLY A 64 -6.87 -0.41 5.65
N PHE A 65 -7.84 0.36 5.18
CA PHE A 65 -8.98 0.83 5.99
C PHE A 65 -10.30 0.64 5.25
N GLY A 66 -11.37 0.34 5.99
CA GLY A 66 -12.72 0.20 5.47
C GLY A 66 -13.69 -0.33 6.53
N GLY A 67 -14.86 0.27 6.65
CA GLY A 67 -15.80 -0.05 7.73
C GLY A 67 -15.19 0.26 9.09
N ASP A 68 -15.31 -0.67 10.03
CA ASP A 68 -14.73 -0.57 11.37
C ASP A 68 -13.32 -1.21 11.47
N TYR A 69 -12.70 -1.56 10.34
CA TYR A 69 -11.41 -2.23 10.31
C TYR A 69 -10.28 -1.30 9.86
N LEU A 70 -9.16 -1.38 10.58
CA LEU A 70 -7.87 -0.82 10.20
C LEU A 70 -6.82 -1.93 10.28
N LEU A 71 -6.18 -2.21 9.16
CA LEU A 71 -5.10 -3.18 9.07
C LEU A 71 -3.79 -2.45 8.82
N ARG A 72 -2.84 -2.60 9.74
CA ARG A 72 -1.53 -1.95 9.69
C ARG A 72 -0.45 -2.99 9.44
N TYR A 73 0.35 -2.75 8.41
CA TYR A 73 1.50 -3.59 8.08
C TYR A 73 2.75 -2.73 7.94
N GLU A 74 3.82 -3.17 8.57
CA GLU A 74 5.08 -2.44 8.62
C GLU A 74 6.23 -3.33 8.19
N LYS A 75 7.25 -2.71 7.60
CA LYS A 75 8.48 -3.43 7.29
C LYS A 75 9.21 -3.73 8.61
N ASN A 76 9.40 -5.01 8.94
CA ASN A 76 10.29 -5.41 10.02
C ASN A 76 11.72 -4.96 9.66
N ILE A 77 12.26 -4.03 10.42
CA ILE A 77 13.67 -3.66 10.35
C ILE A 77 14.37 -4.56 11.36
N GLU A 78 14.87 -5.71 10.91
CA GLU A 78 15.92 -6.39 11.67
C GLU A 78 17.12 -5.42 11.70
N LYS A 79 17.51 -5.05 12.93
CA LYS A 79 18.65 -4.18 13.21
C LYS A 79 19.96 -4.91 12.96
#